data_AF-R5ALT1-F1
#
_entry.id   AF-R5ALT1-F1
#
_cell.length_a   1.000
_cell.length_b   1.000
_cell.length_c   1.000
_cell.angle_alpha   90.00
_cell.angle_beta   90.00
_cell.angle_gamma   90.00
#
_symmetry.space_group_name_H-M   'P 1'
#
loop_
_entity.id
_entity.type
_entity.pdbx_description
1 polymer ?
#
loop_
_entity_poly.entity_id
_entity_poly.type
_entity_poly.pdbx_seq_one_letter_code
_entity_poly.pdbx_strand_id
1 'polypeptide(L)'
;MKKIFTLACAAIAAISFNANAADIWAMPGTYNGWSLENNLFEEVDGVLTQKIAEIKGDFKVVKYTDEVKNWDIAWGVAAAGDIVEANKDVALTFNGANANLPAGKVLKNVTVTIVPGADNALTIKFAPESIEDEQEAWYLVGEAPLEWNFNDNTIMTKAGDNVYTKTVDAATADKFTFKVDKNGAWSNCYVLPEGVEAVELGQEYELVGPADSPNNMHIAADWTNVTVTVTIDGEKVKMVCTAGEGAIEAIEADNTPAIYFNLMGQRVANPENGVFVRVQNGKATKVIL
;
A
#
# COMPACT_ATOMS: atom_id res chain seq x y z
N MET A 1 63.73 -31.57 0.21
CA MET A 1 63.15 -31.36 -1.14
C MET A 1 62.01 -30.37 -1.02
N LYS A 2 62.26 -29.08 -1.29
CA LYS A 2 61.23 -28.03 -1.42
C LYS A 2 61.16 -27.67 -2.90
N LYS A 3 60.01 -27.85 -3.54
CA LYS A 3 59.79 -27.46 -4.95
C LYS A 3 59.22 -26.04 -4.95
N ILE A 4 60.01 -25.11 -5.48
CA ILE A 4 59.61 -23.76 -5.85
C ILE A 4 59.01 -23.87 -7.26
N PHE A 5 57.75 -23.50 -7.44
CA PHE A 5 57.15 -23.31 -8.76
C PHE A 5 57.21 -21.82 -9.12
N THR A 6 58.00 -21.52 -10.13
CA THR A 6 58.11 -20.22 -10.78
C THR A 6 56.82 -19.92 -11.54
N LEU A 7 56.17 -18.80 -11.21
CA LEU A 7 55.03 -18.25 -11.94
C LEU A 7 55.58 -17.47 -13.16
N ALA A 8 55.16 -17.84 -14.37
CA ALA A 8 55.45 -17.08 -15.57
C ALA A 8 54.42 -15.94 -15.72
N CYS A 9 54.91 -14.70 -15.77
CA CYS A 9 54.12 -13.51 -16.09
C CYS A 9 53.68 -13.56 -17.56
N ALA A 10 52.38 -13.65 -17.82
CA ALA A 10 51.80 -13.29 -19.11
C ALA A 10 51.39 -11.81 -19.06
N ALA A 11 51.99 -11.01 -19.93
CA ALA A 11 51.64 -9.61 -20.12
C ALA A 11 50.21 -9.49 -20.65
N ILE A 12 49.32 -8.84 -19.89
CA ILE A 12 48.01 -8.41 -20.38
C ILE A 12 48.25 -7.08 -21.09
N ALA A 13 48.08 -7.08 -22.41
CA ALA A 13 47.98 -5.85 -23.19
C ALA A 13 46.75 -5.08 -22.69
N ALA A 14 46.97 -3.84 -22.22
CA ALA A 14 45.89 -2.92 -21.89
C ALA A 14 45.15 -2.57 -23.20
N ILE A 15 44.00 -3.22 -23.41
CA ILE A 15 43.02 -2.75 -24.38
C ILE A 15 42.39 -1.52 -23.74
N SER A 16 42.62 -0.35 -24.35
CA SER A 16 41.97 0.90 -23.98
C SER A 16 40.45 0.72 -24.02
N PHE A 17 39.80 0.77 -22.87
CA PHE A 17 38.35 0.90 -22.79
C PHE A 17 37.97 2.27 -23.38
N ASN A 18 37.36 2.26 -24.56
CA ASN A 18 36.40 3.32 -24.87
C ASN A 18 35.25 3.11 -23.90
N ALA A 19 35.09 4.02 -22.94
CA ALA A 19 33.89 4.08 -22.12
C ALA A 19 32.74 4.51 -23.04
N ASN A 20 32.09 3.55 -23.69
CA ASN A 20 30.74 3.80 -24.17
C ASN A 20 29.89 4.11 -22.94
N ALA A 21 29.01 5.09 -23.06
CA ALA A 21 28.05 5.43 -22.02
C ALA A 21 27.36 4.14 -21.53
N ALA A 22 27.39 3.91 -20.22
CA ALA A 22 26.81 2.71 -19.64
C ALA A 22 25.28 2.77 -19.81
N ASP A 23 24.69 1.71 -20.35
CA ASP A 23 23.24 1.57 -20.39
C ASP A 23 22.71 1.54 -18.95
N ILE A 24 21.82 2.47 -18.63
CA ILE A 24 21.09 2.51 -17.37
C ILE A 24 19.69 1.99 -17.61
N TRP A 25 19.28 1.05 -16.78
CA TRP A 25 17.93 0.47 -16.82
C TRP A 25 17.17 0.87 -15.58
N ALA A 26 15.97 1.40 -15.77
CA ALA A 26 15.07 1.82 -14.71
C ALA A 26 13.69 1.17 -14.89
N MET A 27 12.98 1.04 -13.78
CA MET A 27 11.55 0.71 -13.79
C MET A 27 10.77 1.82 -13.10
N PRO A 28 10.41 2.90 -13.81
CA PRO A 28 9.48 3.89 -13.30
C PRO A 28 8.05 3.33 -13.23
N GLY A 29 7.31 3.71 -12.20
CA GLY A 29 5.89 3.40 -12.07
C GLY A 29 5.21 4.19 -10.98
N THR A 30 3.92 3.95 -10.78
CA THR A 30 3.11 4.68 -9.79
C THR A 30 3.70 4.59 -8.38
N TYR A 31 4.23 3.41 -8.01
CA TYR A 31 4.86 3.15 -6.70
C TYR A 31 6.11 3.99 -6.40
N ASN A 32 6.74 4.61 -7.40
CA ASN A 32 7.91 5.49 -7.21
C ASN A 32 7.74 6.88 -7.86
N GLY A 33 6.50 7.24 -8.23
CA GLY A 33 6.20 8.53 -8.85
C GLY A 33 6.77 8.69 -10.27
N TRP A 34 6.90 7.60 -11.02
CA TRP A 34 7.43 7.61 -12.40
C TRP A 34 8.86 8.15 -12.53
N SER A 35 9.65 8.03 -11.46
CA SER A 35 11.04 8.50 -11.46
C SER A 35 11.96 7.53 -12.20
N LEU A 36 12.79 8.08 -13.10
CA LEU A 36 13.89 7.37 -13.75
C LEU A 36 15.15 7.27 -12.86
N GLU A 37 15.22 7.97 -11.72
CA GLU A 37 16.44 8.01 -10.88
C GLU A 37 16.44 6.96 -9.77
N ASN A 38 15.27 6.39 -9.49
CA ASN A 38 15.07 5.45 -8.39
C ASN A 38 14.85 4.05 -8.96
N ASN A 39 15.17 3.03 -8.17
CA ASN A 39 14.87 1.62 -8.52
C ASN A 39 15.53 1.20 -9.85
N LEU A 40 16.83 1.51 -9.97
CA LEU A 40 17.67 1.12 -11.09
C LEU A 40 18.01 -0.37 -11.01
N PHE A 41 18.14 -1.02 -12.15
CA PHE A 41 18.60 -2.40 -12.19
C PHE A 41 20.12 -2.51 -12.16
N GLU A 42 20.61 -3.57 -11.53
CA GLU A 42 22.00 -3.99 -11.57
C GLU A 42 22.16 -5.16 -12.55
N GLU A 43 23.13 -5.07 -13.47
CA GLU A 43 23.40 -6.13 -14.46
C GLU A 43 24.48 -7.09 -13.97
N VAL A 44 24.19 -8.40 -14.08
CA VAL A 44 25.19 -9.47 -13.94
C VAL A 44 24.93 -10.50 -15.03
N ASP A 45 25.93 -10.76 -15.88
CA ASP A 45 25.88 -11.75 -16.97
C ASP A 45 24.65 -11.61 -17.91
N GLY A 46 24.29 -10.37 -18.26
CA GLY A 46 23.16 -10.07 -19.15
C GLY A 46 21.77 -10.22 -18.52
N VAL A 47 21.70 -10.48 -17.22
CA VAL A 47 20.47 -10.49 -16.43
C VAL A 47 20.48 -9.26 -15.53
N LEU A 48 19.43 -8.45 -15.61
CA LEU A 48 19.32 -7.26 -14.77
C LEU A 48 18.32 -7.49 -13.65
N THR A 49 18.72 -7.18 -12.42
CA THR A 49 17.93 -7.44 -11.22
C THR A 49 17.84 -6.21 -10.34
N GLN A 50 16.70 -6.06 -9.66
CA GLN A 50 16.53 -5.11 -8.57
C GLN A 50 15.63 -5.66 -7.47
N LYS A 51 15.69 -5.05 -6.29
CA LYS A 51 14.81 -5.37 -5.17
C LYS A 51 13.96 -4.17 -4.78
N ILE A 52 12.67 -4.39 -4.62
CA ILE A 52 11.69 -3.36 -4.28
C ILE A 52 10.89 -3.84 -3.07
N ALA A 53 10.83 -3.05 -2.00
CA ALA A 53 10.12 -3.42 -0.77
C ALA A 53 8.61 -3.60 -1.00
N GLU A 54 8.01 -2.73 -1.81
CA GLU A 54 6.60 -2.76 -2.14
C GLU A 54 6.35 -2.22 -3.55
N ILE A 55 5.54 -2.92 -4.33
CA ILE A 55 5.14 -2.48 -5.66
C ILE A 55 3.67 -2.79 -5.94
N LYS A 56 2.99 -1.82 -6.57
CA LYS A 56 1.61 -1.90 -7.04
C LYS A 56 1.41 -0.91 -8.19
N GLY A 57 0.28 -1.02 -8.88
CA GLY A 57 -0.10 -0.13 -9.97
C GLY A 57 0.64 -0.41 -11.27
N ASP A 58 0.81 0.63 -12.08
CA ASP A 58 1.38 0.56 -13.41
C ASP A 58 2.85 1.02 -13.47
N PHE A 59 3.54 0.56 -14.51
CA PHE A 59 4.97 0.78 -14.70
C PHE A 59 5.40 0.70 -16.18
N LYS A 60 6.64 1.09 -16.44
CA LYS A 60 7.40 0.81 -17.67
C LYS A 60 8.81 0.33 -17.32
N VAL A 61 9.46 -0.34 -18.26
CA VAL A 61 10.92 -0.53 -18.22
C VAL A 61 11.54 0.45 -19.21
N VAL A 62 12.54 1.20 -18.78
CA VAL A 62 13.17 2.24 -19.60
C VAL A 62 14.68 2.03 -19.60
N LYS A 63 15.29 2.18 -20.77
CA LYS A 63 16.74 2.17 -20.95
C LYS A 63 17.18 3.55 -21.42
N TYR A 64 18.25 4.06 -20.84
CA TYR A 64 18.81 5.36 -21.20
C TYR A 64 20.30 5.38 -20.86
N THR A 65 21.01 6.48 -21.11
CA THR A 65 22.43 6.63 -20.74
C THR A 65 22.63 7.79 -19.79
N ASP A 66 23.78 7.85 -19.12
CA ASP A 66 24.17 8.98 -18.28
C ASP A 66 24.19 10.33 -19.04
N GLU A 67 24.45 10.31 -20.35
CA GLU A 67 24.40 11.50 -21.21
C GLU A 67 22.97 11.89 -21.63
N VAL A 68 22.10 10.91 -21.89
CA VAL A 68 20.75 11.13 -22.42
C VAL A 68 19.74 10.38 -21.59
N LYS A 69 19.15 11.07 -20.62
CA LYS A 69 18.08 10.55 -19.75
C LYS A 69 16.71 10.92 -20.31
N ASN A 70 16.09 10.00 -21.05
CA ASN A 70 14.78 10.20 -21.65
C ASN A 70 13.96 8.88 -21.71
N TRP A 71 12.84 8.90 -22.43
CA TRP A 71 11.88 7.79 -22.54
C TRP A 71 11.88 7.13 -23.93
N ASP A 72 12.86 7.45 -24.78
CA ASP A 72 12.86 7.03 -26.19
C ASP A 72 12.98 5.50 -26.35
N ILE A 73 13.57 4.84 -25.35
CA ILE A 73 13.74 3.39 -25.33
C ILE A 73 12.99 2.84 -24.12
N ALA A 74 11.73 2.45 -24.35
CA ALA A 74 10.85 1.96 -23.31
C ALA A 74 10.06 0.73 -23.72
N TRP A 75 9.75 -0.11 -22.75
CA TRP A 75 8.94 -1.31 -22.88
C TRP A 75 7.76 -1.28 -21.93
N GLY A 76 6.69 -1.94 -22.36
CA GLY A 76 5.51 -2.19 -21.54
C GLY A 76 4.69 -3.33 -22.14
N VAL A 77 3.38 -3.29 -21.99
CA VAL A 77 2.49 -4.34 -22.53
C VAL A 77 2.01 -4.01 -23.95
N ALA A 78 1.52 -5.04 -24.65
CA ALA A 78 1.05 -4.89 -26.04
C ALA A 78 -0.23 -4.04 -26.12
N ALA A 79 -1.19 -4.24 -25.22
CA ALA A 79 -2.42 -3.47 -25.14
C ALA A 79 -2.58 -2.79 -23.77
N ALA A 80 -3.10 -1.57 -23.76
CA ALA A 80 -3.38 -0.85 -22.52
C ALA A 80 -4.36 -1.65 -21.65
N GLY A 81 -4.01 -1.82 -20.36
CA GLY A 81 -4.79 -2.61 -19.41
C GLY A 81 -4.36 -4.07 -19.28
N ASP A 82 -3.46 -4.57 -20.14
CA ASP A 82 -2.89 -5.90 -19.97
C ASP A 82 -2.13 -6.01 -18.64
N ILE A 83 -2.25 -7.18 -18.01
CA ILE A 83 -1.72 -7.47 -16.68
C ILE A 83 -0.45 -8.31 -16.78
N VAL A 84 0.59 -7.89 -16.06
CA VAL A 84 1.81 -8.66 -15.83
C VAL A 84 1.65 -9.46 -14.54
N GLU A 85 1.41 -10.76 -14.68
CA GLU A 85 1.24 -11.65 -13.52
C GLU A 85 2.57 -11.95 -12.82
N ALA A 86 2.54 -11.96 -11.49
CA ALA A 86 3.68 -12.35 -10.67
C ALA A 86 4.10 -13.82 -10.91
N ASN A 87 5.37 -14.11 -10.67
CA ASN A 87 6.01 -15.43 -10.80
C ASN A 87 6.02 -16.03 -12.21
N LYS A 88 5.60 -15.26 -13.24
CA LYS A 88 5.69 -15.64 -14.65
C LYS A 88 6.71 -14.79 -15.38
N ASP A 89 7.35 -15.41 -16.36
CA ASP A 89 8.14 -14.70 -17.36
C ASP A 89 7.17 -14.10 -18.38
N VAL A 90 7.20 -12.78 -18.52
CA VAL A 90 6.29 -12.02 -19.39
C VAL A 90 7.11 -11.24 -20.41
N ALA A 91 6.79 -11.41 -21.69
CA ALA A 91 7.40 -10.62 -22.75
C ALA A 91 6.80 -9.20 -22.77
N LEU A 92 7.67 -8.19 -22.74
CA LEU A 92 7.28 -6.81 -22.92
C LEU A 92 7.47 -6.37 -24.37
N THR A 93 6.60 -5.46 -24.79
CA THR A 93 6.58 -4.87 -26.12
C THR A 93 7.35 -3.56 -26.13
N PHE A 94 8.32 -3.44 -27.04
CA PHE A 94 9.04 -2.19 -27.30
C PHE A 94 8.06 -1.11 -27.79
N ASN A 95 8.12 0.08 -27.21
CA ASN A 95 7.14 1.15 -27.39
C ASN A 95 5.68 0.74 -27.05
N GLY A 96 5.51 -0.26 -26.18
CA GLY A 96 4.20 -0.70 -25.69
C GLY A 96 3.50 0.30 -24.75
N ALA A 97 2.26 0.00 -24.38
CA ALA A 97 1.50 0.74 -23.37
C ALA A 97 2.05 0.52 -21.94
N ASN A 98 1.60 1.30 -20.96
CA ASN A 98 1.95 1.06 -19.55
C ASN A 98 1.54 -0.35 -19.12
N ALA A 99 2.48 -1.08 -18.52
CA ALA A 99 2.24 -2.39 -17.96
C ALA A 99 1.55 -2.26 -16.60
N ASN A 100 0.59 -3.15 -16.31
CA ASN A 100 -0.16 -3.11 -15.05
C ASN A 100 0.16 -4.34 -14.22
N LEU A 101 0.39 -4.16 -12.93
CA LEU A 101 0.28 -5.26 -11.97
C LEU A 101 -1.22 -5.55 -11.69
N PRO A 102 -1.57 -6.73 -11.15
CA PRO A 102 -2.95 -7.04 -10.79
C PRO A 102 -3.56 -5.95 -9.89
N ALA A 103 -4.71 -5.42 -10.28
CA ALA A 103 -5.39 -4.37 -9.54
C ALA A 103 -5.78 -4.83 -8.13
N GLY A 104 -5.69 -3.93 -7.15
CA GLY A 104 -5.99 -4.24 -5.75
C GLY A 104 -5.03 -5.22 -5.10
N LYS A 105 -3.86 -5.49 -5.70
CA LYS A 105 -2.80 -6.32 -5.13
C LYS A 105 -1.55 -5.50 -4.86
N VAL A 106 -0.87 -5.86 -3.78
CA VAL A 106 0.42 -5.29 -3.39
C VAL A 106 1.42 -6.42 -3.29
N LEU A 107 2.50 -6.33 -4.06
CA LEU A 107 3.59 -7.30 -4.01
C LEU A 107 4.64 -6.79 -3.02
N LYS A 108 5.05 -7.65 -2.06
CA LYS A 108 6.01 -7.31 -1.01
C LYS A 108 7.36 -7.99 -1.23
N ASN A 109 8.44 -7.27 -0.90
CA ASN A 109 9.84 -7.70 -0.97
C ASN A 109 10.16 -8.39 -2.31
N VAL A 110 9.93 -7.66 -3.39
CA VAL A 110 9.94 -8.19 -4.74
C VAL A 110 11.35 -8.17 -5.31
N THR A 111 11.78 -9.31 -5.82
CA THR A 111 12.90 -9.35 -6.76
C THR A 111 12.34 -9.22 -8.17
N VAL A 112 12.78 -8.21 -8.89
CA VAL A 112 12.38 -7.98 -10.29
C VAL A 112 13.57 -8.29 -11.17
N THR A 113 13.35 -9.15 -12.15
CA THR A 113 14.38 -9.55 -13.12
C THR A 113 13.92 -9.19 -14.51
N ILE A 114 14.80 -8.58 -15.30
CA ILE A 114 14.62 -8.40 -16.74
C ILE A 114 15.75 -9.08 -17.51
N VAL A 115 15.41 -9.62 -18.67
CA VAL A 115 16.35 -10.26 -19.60
C VAL A 115 16.16 -9.65 -20.98
N PRO A 116 17.07 -8.76 -21.41
CA PRO A 116 17.11 -8.26 -22.77
C PRO A 116 17.46 -9.39 -23.76
N GLY A 117 16.79 -9.40 -24.90
CA GLY A 117 17.04 -10.31 -26.01
C GLY A 117 17.40 -9.58 -27.30
N ALA A 118 17.52 -10.34 -28.38
CA ALA A 118 17.69 -9.76 -29.72
C ALA A 118 16.45 -8.96 -30.15
N ASP A 119 16.63 -8.05 -31.11
CA ASP A 119 15.54 -7.32 -31.77
C ASP A 119 14.58 -6.59 -30.80
N ASN A 120 15.15 -5.96 -29.75
CA ASN A 120 14.42 -5.28 -28.68
C ASN A 120 13.45 -6.18 -27.89
N ALA A 121 13.62 -7.51 -27.94
CA ALA A 121 12.88 -8.39 -27.05
C ALA A 121 13.29 -8.11 -25.59
N LEU A 122 12.31 -8.11 -24.69
CA LEU A 122 12.56 -7.96 -23.26
C LEU A 122 11.60 -8.87 -22.50
N THR A 123 12.14 -9.68 -21.60
CA THR A 123 11.32 -10.48 -20.67
C THR A 123 11.44 -9.88 -19.27
N ILE A 124 10.33 -9.80 -18.54
CA ILE A 124 10.29 -9.40 -17.13
C ILE A 124 9.68 -10.50 -16.27
N LYS A 125 10.17 -10.61 -15.03
CA LYS A 125 9.59 -11.45 -13.99
C LYS A 125 9.58 -10.73 -12.65
N PHE A 126 8.44 -10.79 -11.98
CA PHE A 126 8.28 -10.36 -10.59
C PHE A 126 8.27 -11.58 -9.68
N ALA A 127 9.21 -11.68 -8.75
CA ALA A 127 9.27 -12.73 -7.73
C ALA A 127 9.05 -12.10 -6.33
N PRO A 128 7.79 -11.89 -5.91
CA PRO A 128 7.47 -11.40 -4.58
C PRO A 128 7.63 -12.49 -3.51
N GLU A 129 7.98 -12.10 -2.28
CA GLU A 129 7.91 -13.00 -1.13
C GLU A 129 6.46 -13.27 -0.71
N SER A 130 5.60 -12.26 -0.85
CA SER A 130 4.16 -12.38 -0.61
C SER A 130 3.36 -11.41 -1.49
N ILE A 131 2.11 -11.78 -1.73
CA ILE A 131 1.14 -10.95 -2.43
C ILE A 131 -0.01 -10.71 -1.46
N GLU A 132 -0.24 -9.45 -1.13
CA GLU A 132 -1.29 -9.00 -0.24
C GLU A 132 -2.41 -8.32 -1.05
N ASP A 133 -3.62 -8.32 -0.50
CA ASP A 133 -4.65 -7.41 -0.97
C ASP A 133 -4.26 -5.98 -0.59
N GLU A 134 -4.45 -5.04 -1.52
CA GLU A 134 -4.35 -3.63 -1.21
C GLU A 134 -5.34 -3.31 -0.11
N GLN A 135 -4.80 -2.91 1.04
CA GLN A 135 -5.66 -2.57 2.17
C GLN A 135 -6.35 -1.26 1.86
N GLU A 136 -7.67 -1.29 1.99
CA GLU A 136 -8.50 -0.10 1.94
C GLU A 136 -8.02 0.90 3.00
N ALA A 137 -7.70 2.10 2.53
CA ALA A 137 -7.28 3.21 3.37
C ALA A 137 -8.45 4.19 3.52
N TRP A 138 -8.64 4.68 4.74
CA TRP A 138 -9.60 5.72 5.03
C TRP A 138 -8.89 6.95 5.54
N TYR A 139 -9.38 8.13 5.18
CA TYR A 139 -8.80 9.40 5.59
C TYR A 139 -9.85 10.26 6.26
N LEU A 140 -9.42 10.97 7.30
CA LEU A 140 -10.11 12.12 7.87
C LEU A 140 -9.28 13.35 7.50
N VAL A 141 -9.72 14.06 6.46
CA VAL A 141 -9.06 15.27 5.94
C VAL A 141 -9.85 16.50 6.39
N GLY A 142 -9.19 17.62 6.64
CA GLY A 142 -9.90 18.81 7.11
C GLY A 142 -9.00 19.95 7.50
N GLU A 143 -9.63 20.94 8.12
CA GLU A 143 -8.94 22.07 8.74
C GLU A 143 -8.05 21.63 9.90
N ALA A 144 -7.14 22.52 10.33
CA ALA A 144 -6.23 22.25 11.45
C ALA A 144 -7.01 21.74 12.69
N PRO A 145 -6.53 20.66 13.36
CA PRO A 145 -5.18 20.10 13.30
C PRO A 145 -4.93 19.08 12.16
N LEU A 146 -5.92 18.82 11.32
CA LEU A 146 -5.77 18.01 10.12
C LEU A 146 -5.22 18.87 8.96
N GLU A 147 -5.20 18.27 7.77
CA GLU A 147 -4.83 18.96 6.53
C GLU A 147 -5.76 18.54 5.38
N TRP A 148 -5.93 19.40 4.38
CA TRP A 148 -6.67 19.10 3.15
C TRP A 148 -5.80 18.32 2.14
N ASN A 149 -5.24 17.19 2.58
CA ASN A 149 -4.40 16.31 1.78
C ASN A 149 -4.47 14.86 2.28
N PHE A 150 -4.26 13.88 1.41
CA PHE A 150 -4.20 12.46 1.76
C PHE A 150 -2.77 12.08 2.14
N ASN A 151 -2.47 12.11 3.45
CA ASN A 151 -1.13 11.88 3.97
C ASN A 151 -1.17 11.17 5.33
N ASP A 152 -0.02 10.93 5.93
CA ASP A 152 0.10 10.24 7.22
C ASP A 152 -0.60 10.99 8.38
N ASN A 153 -0.73 12.33 8.28
CA ASN A 153 -1.45 13.11 9.28
C ASN A 153 -2.97 12.92 9.18
N THR A 154 -3.52 12.57 8.01
CA THR A 154 -4.96 12.44 7.78
C THR A 154 -5.45 11.01 7.65
N ILE A 155 -4.54 10.04 7.44
CA ILE A 155 -4.90 8.63 7.37
C ILE A 155 -5.47 8.14 8.71
N MET A 156 -6.58 7.40 8.65
CA MET A 156 -7.23 6.77 9.78
C MET A 156 -6.56 5.44 10.11
N THR A 157 -6.53 5.10 11.39
CA THR A 157 -6.01 3.81 11.88
C THR A 157 -7.08 2.74 11.75
N LYS A 158 -6.75 1.59 11.14
CA LYS A 158 -7.65 0.43 11.12
C LYS A 158 -7.71 -0.20 12.52
N ALA A 159 -8.88 -0.12 13.16
CA ALA A 159 -9.12 -0.57 14.52
C ALA A 159 -9.82 -1.94 14.60
N GLY A 160 -10.34 -2.43 13.47
CA GLY A 160 -10.98 -3.74 13.33
C GLY A 160 -11.30 -4.06 11.88
N ASP A 161 -11.95 -5.20 11.65
CA ASP A 161 -12.52 -5.52 10.34
C ASP A 161 -13.58 -4.45 10.03
N ASN A 162 -13.34 -3.66 8.97
CA ASN A 162 -14.20 -2.57 8.53
C ASN A 162 -14.37 -1.37 9.49
N VAL A 163 -13.49 -1.22 10.50
CA VAL A 163 -13.54 -0.10 11.45
C VAL A 163 -12.25 0.72 11.38
N TYR A 164 -12.40 2.03 11.19
CA TYR A 164 -11.31 2.99 11.04
C TYR A 164 -11.49 4.17 11.98
N THR A 165 -10.42 4.59 12.65
CA THR A 165 -10.47 5.63 13.69
C THR A 165 -9.42 6.71 13.49
N LYS A 166 -9.76 7.95 13.81
CA LYS A 166 -8.80 9.06 13.91
C LYS A 166 -9.15 9.95 15.10
N THR A 167 -8.14 10.32 15.88
CA THR A 167 -8.30 11.28 16.99
C THR A 167 -8.03 12.69 16.49
N VAL A 168 -8.88 13.62 16.93
CA VAL A 168 -8.73 15.07 16.76
C VAL A 168 -8.57 15.68 18.15
N ASP A 169 -7.37 16.17 18.45
CA ASP A 169 -7.00 16.65 19.79
C ASP A 169 -7.81 17.87 20.23
N ALA A 170 -8.03 18.81 19.31
CA ALA A 170 -8.83 20.00 19.54
C ALA A 170 -9.34 20.56 18.21
N ALA A 171 -10.58 21.02 18.19
CA ALA A 171 -11.16 21.69 17.03
C ALA A 171 -12.25 22.67 17.49
N THR A 172 -12.38 23.81 16.81
CA THR A 172 -13.41 24.81 17.12
C THR A 172 -14.55 24.76 16.11
N ALA A 173 -15.80 24.82 16.57
CA ALA A 173 -16.98 24.60 15.72
C ALA A 173 -17.11 25.60 14.56
N ASP A 174 -16.66 26.84 14.77
CA ASP A 174 -16.71 27.92 13.79
C ASP A 174 -15.67 27.81 12.67
N LYS A 175 -14.68 26.92 12.81
CA LYS A 175 -13.54 26.82 11.88
C LYS A 175 -13.32 25.41 11.36
N PHE A 176 -13.65 24.40 12.14
CA PHE A 176 -13.30 23.04 11.80
C PHE A 176 -14.30 22.45 10.82
N THR A 177 -13.87 22.31 9.57
CA THR A 177 -14.57 21.55 8.56
C THR A 177 -13.70 20.39 8.07
N PHE A 178 -14.33 19.29 7.70
CA PHE A 178 -13.62 18.06 7.36
C PHE A 178 -14.42 17.16 6.40
N LYS A 179 -13.77 16.11 5.90
CA LYS A 179 -14.36 15.02 5.11
C LYS A 179 -13.80 13.68 5.54
N VAL A 180 -14.62 12.66 5.31
CA VAL A 180 -14.20 11.26 5.33
C VAL A 180 -14.01 10.81 3.89
N ASP A 181 -12.90 10.14 3.60
CA ASP A 181 -12.54 9.72 2.24
C ASP A 181 -12.05 8.27 2.21
N LYS A 182 -12.42 7.57 1.13
CA LYS A 182 -11.95 6.23 0.82
C LYS A 182 -10.84 6.26 -0.23
N ASN A 183 -9.70 5.66 0.09
CA ASN A 183 -8.56 5.43 -0.82
C ASN A 183 -7.89 6.70 -1.41
N GLY A 184 -8.07 7.87 -0.81
CA GLY A 184 -7.24 9.04 -1.07
C GLY A 184 -7.52 9.72 -2.40
N ALA A 185 -8.80 9.87 -2.77
CA ALA A 185 -9.20 10.57 -3.99
C ALA A 185 -10.50 11.32 -3.76
N TRP A 186 -10.55 12.63 -4.06
CA TRP A 186 -11.72 13.48 -3.76
C TRP A 186 -13.06 12.98 -4.33
N SER A 187 -13.04 12.20 -5.42
CA SER A 187 -14.24 11.52 -5.95
C SER A 187 -14.82 10.44 -5.02
N ASN A 188 -14.08 10.04 -3.99
CA ASN A 188 -14.40 9.00 -3.03
C ASN A 188 -14.77 9.54 -1.64
N CYS A 189 -15.04 10.84 -1.55
CA CYS A 189 -15.44 11.49 -0.31
C CYS A 189 -16.89 11.14 0.08
N TYR A 190 -17.14 11.25 1.39
CA TYR A 190 -18.44 11.07 2.01
C TYR A 190 -18.86 12.35 2.75
N VAL A 191 -20.16 12.63 2.73
CA VAL A 191 -20.77 13.79 3.36
C VAL A 191 -21.90 13.38 4.31
N LEU A 192 -22.36 14.33 5.12
CA LEU A 192 -23.56 14.14 5.93
C LEU A 192 -24.81 13.97 5.06
N PRO A 193 -25.80 13.21 5.53
CA PRO A 193 -27.09 13.09 4.84
C PRO A 193 -27.83 14.44 4.80
N GLU A 194 -28.72 14.59 3.83
CA GLU A 194 -29.52 15.80 3.66
C GLU A 194 -30.31 16.14 4.94
N GLY A 195 -30.32 17.43 5.31
CA GLY A 195 -31.00 17.94 6.50
C GLY A 195 -30.23 17.78 7.81
N VAL A 196 -29.03 17.20 7.79
CA VAL A 196 -28.10 17.24 8.92
C VAL A 196 -27.09 18.36 8.70
N GLU A 197 -27.18 19.38 9.53
CA GLU A 197 -26.29 20.54 9.44
C GLU A 197 -24.90 20.19 10.00
N ALA A 198 -24.82 19.77 11.27
CA ALA A 198 -23.56 19.59 11.97
C ALA A 198 -23.42 18.22 12.63
N VAL A 199 -22.17 17.81 12.88
CA VAL A 199 -21.83 16.58 13.60
C VAL A 199 -21.91 16.82 15.11
N GLU A 200 -22.90 16.20 15.74
CA GLU A 200 -23.05 16.07 17.18
C GLU A 200 -22.25 14.88 17.74
N LEU A 201 -21.71 15.03 18.95
CA LEU A 201 -20.99 13.95 19.65
C LEU A 201 -21.95 12.83 20.07
N GLY A 202 -21.48 11.58 19.93
CA GLY A 202 -22.20 10.36 20.31
C GLY A 202 -23.30 9.94 19.33
N GLN A 203 -23.59 10.75 18.31
CA GLN A 203 -24.58 10.43 17.29
C GLN A 203 -23.94 9.67 16.13
N GLU A 204 -24.60 8.59 15.69
CA GLU A 204 -24.22 7.85 14.48
C GLU A 204 -24.89 8.48 13.25
N TYR A 205 -24.11 8.62 12.18
CA TYR A 205 -24.56 9.11 10.87
C TYR A 205 -24.26 8.05 9.81
N GLU A 206 -25.26 7.69 9.00
CA GLU A 206 -25.03 7.01 7.72
C GLU A 206 -24.64 8.06 6.69
N LEU A 207 -23.37 8.07 6.28
CA LEU A 207 -22.82 9.05 5.36
C LEU A 207 -23.24 8.76 3.91
N VAL A 208 -23.30 9.82 3.10
CA VAL A 208 -23.66 9.75 1.68
C VAL A 208 -22.40 9.90 0.82
N GLY A 209 -22.17 8.95 -0.09
CA GLY A 209 -21.01 8.88 -0.98
C GLY A 209 -20.84 7.48 -1.56
N PRO A 210 -19.72 7.17 -2.24
CA PRO A 210 -18.66 8.11 -2.61
C PRO A 210 -19.12 9.15 -3.65
N ALA A 211 -18.74 10.41 -3.48
CA ALA A 211 -18.98 11.46 -4.46
C ALA A 211 -17.95 12.60 -4.36
N ASP A 212 -17.64 13.21 -5.51
CA ASP A 212 -16.89 14.48 -5.57
C ASP A 212 -17.81 15.65 -5.17
N SER A 213 -18.11 15.73 -3.88
CA SER A 213 -18.99 16.75 -3.32
C SER A 213 -18.17 17.97 -2.89
N PRO A 214 -18.55 19.20 -3.24
CA PRO A 214 -17.91 20.40 -2.70
C PRO A 214 -18.24 20.66 -1.22
N ASN A 215 -19.23 19.95 -0.65
CA ASN A 215 -19.68 20.18 0.71
C ASN A 215 -18.73 19.53 1.74
N ASN A 216 -18.35 20.30 2.76
CA ASN A 216 -17.61 19.80 3.91
C ASN A 216 -18.56 19.54 5.08
N MET A 217 -18.20 18.60 5.95
CA MET A 217 -18.85 18.42 7.24
C MET A 217 -18.32 19.45 8.24
N HIS A 218 -19.14 19.87 9.19
CA HIS A 218 -18.74 20.74 10.30
C HIS A 218 -19.24 20.15 11.62
N ILE A 219 -18.61 20.57 12.73
CA ILE A 219 -18.91 20.05 14.07
C ILE A 219 -19.90 21.00 14.76
N ALA A 220 -20.80 20.45 15.58
CA ALA A 220 -21.84 21.24 16.25
C ALA A 220 -21.31 22.05 17.45
N ALA A 221 -20.23 21.57 18.07
CA ALA A 221 -19.59 22.17 19.24
C ALA A 221 -18.08 21.90 19.22
N ASP A 222 -17.32 22.70 19.97
CA ASP A 222 -15.88 22.55 20.10
C ASP A 222 -15.52 21.13 20.57
N TRP A 223 -14.50 20.55 19.94
CA TRP A 223 -13.97 19.23 20.30
C TRP A 223 -12.73 19.36 21.15
N THR A 224 -12.58 18.39 22.07
CA THR A 224 -11.33 18.14 22.78
C THR A 224 -11.16 16.64 22.91
N ASN A 225 -10.07 16.12 22.34
CA ASN A 225 -9.71 14.71 22.28
C ASN A 225 -10.87 13.83 21.79
N VAL A 226 -11.36 14.10 20.58
CA VAL A 226 -12.48 13.38 19.97
C VAL A 226 -11.96 12.30 19.04
N THR A 227 -12.49 11.09 19.18
CA THR A 227 -12.25 10.00 18.23
C THR A 227 -13.38 9.96 17.21
N VAL A 228 -13.04 10.16 15.95
CA VAL A 228 -13.92 9.90 14.81
C VAL A 228 -13.77 8.44 14.42
N THR A 229 -14.86 7.69 14.43
CA THR A 229 -14.92 6.30 13.99
C THR A 229 -15.76 6.19 12.74
N VAL A 230 -15.21 5.52 11.73
CA VAL A 230 -15.89 5.15 10.49
C VAL A 230 -16.05 3.63 10.46
N THR A 231 -17.26 3.15 10.22
CA THR A 231 -17.60 1.72 10.14
C THR A 231 -18.21 1.41 8.77
N ILE A 232 -17.72 0.34 8.13
CA ILE A 232 -18.20 -0.11 6.82
C ILE A 232 -19.12 -1.32 7.00
N ASP A 233 -20.38 -1.16 6.62
CA ASP A 233 -21.42 -2.18 6.71
C ASP A 233 -21.96 -2.47 5.29
N GLY A 234 -21.27 -3.36 4.58
CA GLY A 234 -21.51 -3.61 3.16
C GLY A 234 -21.21 -2.37 2.31
N GLU A 235 -22.23 -1.82 1.66
CA GLU A 235 -22.13 -0.58 0.87
C GLU A 235 -22.32 0.68 1.72
N LYS A 236 -22.73 0.54 2.98
CA LYS A 236 -23.01 1.67 3.87
C LYS A 236 -21.77 2.10 4.64
N VAL A 237 -21.61 3.40 4.78
CA VAL A 237 -20.53 4.01 5.54
C VAL A 237 -21.14 4.79 6.70
N LYS A 238 -20.77 4.42 7.91
CA LYS A 238 -21.29 5.03 9.14
C LYS A 238 -20.19 5.78 9.85
N MET A 239 -20.53 6.88 10.50
CA MET A 239 -19.60 7.68 11.30
C MET A 239 -20.19 8.00 12.67
N VAL A 240 -19.37 7.91 13.71
CA VAL A 240 -19.68 8.40 15.06
C VAL A 240 -18.45 9.11 15.65
N CYS A 241 -18.68 10.21 16.36
CA CYS A 241 -17.63 10.99 17.02
C CYS A 241 -17.81 10.96 18.53
N THR A 242 -16.82 10.52 19.30
CA THR A 242 -16.92 10.37 20.77
C THR A 242 -15.78 11.08 21.49
N ALA A 243 -16.06 11.71 22.64
CA ALA A 243 -15.04 12.38 23.46
C ALA A 243 -14.26 11.40 24.36
N GLY A 244 -12.94 11.59 24.50
CA GLY A 244 -12.10 10.98 25.54
C GLY A 244 -11.58 9.57 25.28
N GLU A 245 -10.53 9.21 26.03
CA GLU A 245 -9.70 8.00 25.87
C GLU A 245 -10.46 6.70 26.15
N GLY A 246 -10.66 5.89 25.10
CA GLY A 246 -10.82 4.44 25.26
C GLY A 246 -12.18 3.89 24.82
N ALA A 247 -12.09 3.16 23.72
CA ALA A 247 -12.97 2.06 23.33
C ALA A 247 -14.45 2.39 23.14
N ILE A 248 -14.86 2.40 21.88
CA ILE A 248 -16.17 1.85 21.54
C ILE A 248 -16.24 0.46 22.19
N GLU A 249 -17.23 0.26 23.07
CA GLU A 249 -17.67 -1.10 23.44
C GLU A 249 -17.87 -1.84 22.14
N ALA A 250 -17.08 -2.89 21.92
CA ALA A 250 -17.05 -3.62 20.66
C ALA A 250 -18.46 -3.72 20.06
N ILE A 251 -18.66 -3.07 18.90
CA ILE A 251 -19.86 -3.31 18.09
C ILE A 251 -19.94 -4.82 17.95
N GLU A 252 -21.08 -5.42 18.34
CA GLU A 252 -21.26 -6.87 18.31
C GLU A 252 -21.05 -7.36 16.88
N ALA A 253 -19.81 -7.73 16.56
CA ALA A 253 -19.49 -8.50 15.39
C ALA A 253 -20.06 -9.90 15.63
N ASP A 254 -20.79 -10.40 14.64
CA ASP A 254 -21.47 -11.69 14.62
C ASP A 254 -20.82 -12.75 15.51
N ASN A 255 -21.65 -13.40 16.32
CA ASN A 255 -21.22 -14.31 17.38
C ASN A 255 -20.70 -15.65 16.79
N THR A 256 -19.54 -15.62 16.12
CA THR A 256 -18.91 -16.86 15.63
C THR A 256 -18.53 -17.74 16.83
N PRO A 257 -18.66 -19.08 16.74
CA PRO A 257 -18.30 -19.95 17.84
C PRO A 257 -16.84 -19.76 18.26
N ALA A 258 -16.61 -19.44 19.53
CA ALA A 258 -15.27 -19.27 20.07
C ALA A 258 -14.46 -20.57 19.99
N ILE A 259 -13.20 -20.48 19.52
CA ILE A 259 -12.24 -21.58 19.52
C ILE A 259 -11.18 -21.29 20.57
N TYR A 260 -10.86 -22.29 21.41
CA TYR A 260 -9.91 -22.13 22.50
C TYR A 260 -8.62 -22.89 22.26
N PHE A 261 -7.51 -22.29 22.67
CA PHE A 261 -6.18 -22.90 22.67
C PHE A 261 -5.53 -22.77 24.05
N ASN A 262 -4.71 -23.74 24.43
CA ASN A 262 -3.79 -23.57 25.56
C ASN A 262 -2.62 -22.65 25.17
N LEU A 263 -1.78 -22.28 26.13
CA LEU A 263 -0.63 -21.38 25.89
C LEU A 263 0.45 -21.98 24.97
N MET A 264 0.38 -23.29 24.69
CA MET A 264 1.27 -23.99 23.75
C MET A 264 0.67 -24.08 22.33
N GLY A 265 -0.49 -23.45 22.08
CA GLY A 265 -1.14 -23.43 20.78
C GLY A 265 -1.93 -24.71 20.45
N GLN A 266 -2.22 -25.58 21.42
CA GLN A 266 -3.06 -26.75 21.20
C GLN A 266 -4.54 -26.41 21.42
N ARG A 267 -5.41 -26.86 20.51
CA ARG A 267 -6.86 -26.63 20.58
C ARG A 267 -7.49 -27.37 21.77
N VAL A 268 -8.37 -26.69 22.50
CA VAL A 268 -9.10 -27.20 23.67
C VAL A 268 -10.59 -27.16 23.40
N ALA A 269 -11.27 -28.31 23.47
CA ALA A 269 -12.69 -28.40 23.12
C ALA A 269 -13.63 -27.92 24.25
N ASN A 270 -13.27 -28.19 25.51
CA ASN A 270 -14.05 -27.82 26.70
C ASN A 270 -13.11 -27.12 27.70
N PRO A 271 -12.86 -25.82 27.55
CA PRO A 271 -11.97 -25.10 28.45
C PRO A 271 -12.68 -24.84 29.80
N GLU A 272 -12.04 -25.24 30.90
CA GLU A 272 -12.52 -24.99 32.26
C GLU A 272 -11.34 -24.76 33.20
N ASN A 273 -11.50 -23.86 34.19
CA ASN A 273 -10.56 -23.58 35.27
C ASN A 273 -9.10 -23.36 34.79
N GLY A 274 -8.89 -22.34 33.94
CA GLY A 274 -7.57 -22.12 33.36
C GLY A 274 -7.42 -20.88 32.49
N VAL A 275 -6.17 -20.67 32.05
CA VAL A 275 -5.80 -19.58 31.13
C VAL A 275 -5.77 -20.12 29.71
N PHE A 276 -6.53 -19.51 28.82
CA PHE A 276 -6.67 -19.92 27.43
C PHE A 276 -6.48 -18.74 26.47
N VAL A 277 -6.20 -19.04 25.22
CA VAL A 277 -6.34 -18.11 24.10
C VAL A 277 -7.68 -18.40 23.44
N ARG A 278 -8.62 -17.47 23.57
CA ARG A 278 -9.91 -17.47 22.85
C ARG A 278 -9.73 -16.77 21.52
N VAL A 279 -9.94 -17.51 20.43
CA VAL A 279 -10.02 -16.98 19.07
C VAL A 279 -11.48 -16.89 18.68
N GLN A 280 -11.95 -15.67 18.44
CA GLN A 280 -13.31 -15.38 18.02
C GLN A 280 -13.28 -14.15 17.10
N ASN A 281 -14.03 -14.17 16.00
CA ASN A 281 -14.08 -13.07 15.02
C ASN A 281 -12.67 -12.64 14.55
N GLY A 282 -11.82 -13.61 14.21
CA GLY A 282 -10.44 -13.36 13.75
C GLY A 282 -9.46 -12.85 14.82
N LYS A 283 -9.93 -12.55 16.04
CA LYS A 283 -9.13 -11.96 17.12
C LYS A 283 -8.75 -13.00 18.17
N ALA A 284 -7.47 -13.07 18.50
CA ALA A 284 -6.96 -13.86 19.62
C ALA A 284 -6.94 -13.02 20.91
N THR A 285 -7.57 -13.50 21.97
CA THR A 285 -7.62 -12.85 23.29
C THR A 285 -7.26 -13.84 24.38
N LYS A 286 -6.42 -13.42 25.34
CA LYS A 286 -6.15 -14.23 26.54
C LYS A 286 -7.35 -14.12 27.48
N VAL A 287 -7.90 -15.26 27.87
CA VAL A 287 -9.05 -15.35 28.79
C VAL A 287 -8.70 -16.26 29.97
N ILE A 288 -9.35 -16.01 31.10
CA ILE A 288 -9.32 -16.85 32.29
C ILE A 288 -10.74 -17.36 32.48
N LEU A 289 -10.92 -18.68 32.44
CA LEU A 289 -12.20 -19.37 32.59
C LEU A 289 -12.25 -20.15 33.89
#